data_AF-A0A090W3W3-F1
#
_entry.id   AF-A0A090W3W3-F1
#
_cell.length_a   1.000
_cell.length_b   1.000
_cell.length_c   1.000
_cell.angle_alpha   90.00
_cell.angle_beta   90.00
_cell.angle_gamma   90.00
#
_symmetry.space_group_name_H-M   'P 1'
#
loop_
_entity.id
_entity.type
_entity.pdbx_description
1 polymer ?
#
loop_
_entity_poly.entity_id
_entity_poly.type
_entity_poly.pdbx_seq_one_letter_code
_entity_poly.pdbx_strand_id
1 'polypeptide(L)'
;MAQGGANIVTGFFGGMGGCAMIGQSLINIKGGGRGRLSGIVAAVALLFFILFASSLIEQVPIAALVGVMFMVVIGTFAWSSFRILRKIPLTDAIVLIAVSLITVWKDLAIAVIAGVIISALVFSWEKRKTH
;
A
#
# COMPACT_ATOMS: atom_id res chain seq x y z
N MET A 1 9.96 -1.63 -15.02
CA MET A 1 10.17 -0.39 -15.81
C MET A 1 8.87 0.40 -16.03
N ALA A 2 7.73 -0.23 -16.35
CA ALA A 2 6.47 0.49 -16.61
C ALA A 2 6.00 1.45 -15.49
N GLN A 3 5.97 1.02 -14.22
CA GLN A 3 5.52 1.88 -13.10
C GLN A 3 6.49 3.03 -12.81
N GLY A 4 7.80 2.83 -13.01
CA GLY A 4 8.81 3.87 -12.87
C GLY A 4 8.65 4.96 -13.93
N GLY A 5 8.52 4.56 -15.20
CA GLY A 5 8.23 5.50 -16.29
C GLY A 5 6.93 6.26 -16.08
N ALA A 6 5.87 5.57 -15.64
CA ALA A 6 4.59 6.20 -15.32
C ALA A 6 4.73 7.26 -14.22
N ASN A 7 5.42 6.95 -13.11
CA ASN A 7 5.62 7.90 -12.02
C ASN A 7 6.52 9.09 -12.42
N ILE A 8 7.51 8.89 -13.30
CA ILE A 8 8.32 9.99 -13.84
C ILE A 8 7.42 10.96 -14.63
N VAL A 9 6.60 10.44 -15.55
CA VAL A 9 5.66 11.25 -16.33
C VAL A 9 4.68 11.97 -15.38
N THR A 10 4.05 11.25 -14.45
CA THR A 10 3.14 11.83 -13.44
C THR A 10 3.80 12.96 -12.65
N GLY A 11 5.06 12.81 -12.26
CA GLY A 11 5.82 13.84 -11.54
C GLY A 11 6.01 15.13 -12.34
N PHE A 12 6.24 15.04 -13.67
CA PHE A 12 6.31 16.23 -14.54
C PHE A 12 4.98 16.98 -14.62
N PHE A 13 3.85 16.30 -14.44
CA PHE A 13 2.52 16.91 -14.37
C PHE A 13 2.10 17.31 -12.94
N GLY A 14 3.01 17.27 -11.96
CA GLY A 14 2.73 17.64 -10.57
C GLY A 14 1.89 16.62 -9.79
N GLY A 15 1.73 15.39 -10.32
CA GLY A 15 0.97 14.33 -9.67
C GLY A 15 1.77 13.59 -8.59
N MET A 16 1.05 12.88 -7.71
CA MET A 16 1.64 12.03 -6.67
C MET A 16 2.12 10.69 -7.25
N GLY A 17 3.21 10.15 -6.69
CA GLY A 17 3.70 8.81 -7.06
C GLY A 17 2.69 7.72 -6.73
N GLY A 18 2.45 6.81 -7.68
CA GLY A 18 1.51 5.71 -7.54
C GLY A 18 2.16 4.33 -7.51
N CYS A 19 1.36 3.33 -7.15
CA CYS A 19 1.72 1.92 -7.25
C CYS A 19 0.51 1.07 -7.64
N ALA A 20 0.76 -0.22 -7.92
CA ALA A 20 -0.31 -1.16 -8.18
C ALA A 20 -1.21 -1.32 -6.96
N MET A 21 -2.51 -1.09 -7.14
CA MET A 21 -3.50 -1.25 -6.07
C MET A 21 -4.14 -2.64 -6.13
N ILE A 22 -3.78 -3.51 -5.19
CA ILE A 22 -4.23 -4.91 -5.14
C ILE A 22 -5.76 -4.98 -5.01
N GLY A 23 -6.36 -4.19 -4.10
CA GLY A 23 -7.80 -4.20 -3.86
C GLY A 23 -8.63 -3.85 -5.10
N GLN A 24 -8.28 -2.76 -5.79
CA GLN A 24 -8.97 -2.34 -7.02
C GLN A 24 -8.71 -3.31 -8.17
N SER A 25 -7.51 -3.90 -8.25
CA SER A 25 -7.20 -4.91 -9.27
C SER A 25 -8.04 -6.18 -9.08
N LEU A 26 -8.25 -6.62 -7.84
CA LEU A 26 -9.12 -7.76 -7.52
C LEU A 26 -10.58 -7.48 -7.86
N ILE A 27 -11.09 -6.29 -7.56
CA ILE A 27 -12.45 -5.86 -7.93
C ILE A 27 -12.59 -5.88 -9.46
N ASN A 28 -11.63 -5.30 -10.17
CA ASN A 28 -11.64 -5.22 -11.63
C ASN A 28 -11.64 -6.60 -12.29
N ILE A 29 -10.82 -7.54 -11.81
CA ILE A 29 -10.77 -8.92 -12.34
C ILE A 29 -12.08 -9.65 -12.04
N LYS A 30 -12.65 -9.48 -10.84
CA LYS A 30 -13.97 -10.05 -10.49
C LYS A 30 -15.09 -9.48 -11.37
N GLY A 31 -14.97 -8.21 -11.78
CA GLY A 31 -15.85 -7.57 -12.77
C GLY A 31 -15.59 -7.97 -14.22
N GLY A 32 -14.68 -8.90 -14.49
CA GLY A 32 -14.37 -9.39 -15.83
C GLY A 32 -13.27 -8.63 -16.57
N GLY A 33 -12.73 -7.55 -15.98
CA GLY A 33 -11.62 -6.78 -16.53
C GLY A 33 -10.30 -7.56 -16.49
N ARG A 34 -9.88 -8.10 -17.64
CA ARG A 34 -8.63 -8.89 -17.77
C ARG A 34 -7.58 -8.28 -18.70
N GLY A 35 -7.96 -7.30 -19.52
CA GLY A 35 -7.07 -6.66 -20.50
C GLY A 35 -6.57 -5.29 -20.05
N ARG A 36 -5.52 -4.78 -20.73
CA ARG A 36 -4.97 -3.42 -20.50
C ARG A 36 -5.99 -2.31 -20.77
N LEU A 37 -6.93 -2.56 -21.69
CA LEU A 37 -8.04 -1.66 -22.00
C LEU A 37 -8.86 -1.28 -20.77
N SER A 38 -9.06 -2.22 -19.84
CA SER A 38 -9.82 -1.95 -18.61
C SER A 38 -9.15 -0.89 -17.74
N GLY A 39 -7.82 -0.91 -17.61
CA GLY A 39 -7.08 0.13 -16.88
C GLY A 39 -7.12 1.49 -17.59
N ILE A 40 -7.07 1.51 -18.93
CA ILE A 40 -7.18 2.74 -19.71
C ILE A 40 -8.58 3.36 -19.54
N VAL A 41 -9.63 2.54 -19.66
CA VAL A 41 -11.02 2.99 -19.46
C VAL A 41 -11.22 3.52 -18.05
N ALA A 42 -10.68 2.86 -17.02
CA ALA A 42 -10.75 3.35 -15.64
C ALA A 42 -10.08 4.72 -15.48
N ALA A 43 -8.89 4.93 -16.05
CA ALA A 43 -8.17 6.20 -15.99
C ALA A 43 -8.92 7.33 -16.72
N VAL A 44 -9.43 7.05 -17.92
CA VAL A 44 -10.21 8.02 -18.71
C VAL A 44 -11.52 8.35 -18.01
N ALA A 45 -12.25 7.34 -17.50
CA ALA A 45 -13.50 7.56 -16.76
C ALA A 45 -13.27 8.40 -15.50
N LEU A 46 -12.19 8.14 -14.75
CA LEU A 46 -11.81 8.95 -13.59
C LEU A 46 -11.53 10.40 -13.99
N LEU A 47 -10.80 10.63 -15.09
CA LEU A 47 -10.55 11.98 -15.61
C LEU A 47 -11.85 12.70 -15.97
N PHE A 48 -12.79 12.02 -16.64
CA PHE A 48 -14.11 12.57 -16.94
C PHE A 48 -14.88 12.94 -15.67
N PHE A 49 -14.90 12.08 -14.64
CA PHE A 49 -15.56 12.40 -13.39
C PHE A 49 -14.95 13.62 -12.70
N ILE A 50 -13.63 13.74 -12.70
CA ILE A 50 -12.97 14.90 -12.07
C ILE A 50 -13.29 16.20 -12.82
N LEU A 51 -13.31 16.17 -14.16
CA LEU A 51 -13.53 17.38 -14.97
C LEU A 51 -15.00 17.86 -14.98
N PHE A 52 -15.96 16.92 -15.00
CA PHE A 52 -17.38 17.26 -15.19
C PHE A 52 -18.25 17.08 -13.94
N ALA A 53 -17.86 16.19 -13.02
CA ALA A 53 -18.63 15.89 -11.80
C ALA A 53 -18.01 16.52 -10.55
N SER A 54 -17.06 17.45 -10.67
CA SER A 54 -16.40 18.12 -9.53
C SER A 54 -17.41 18.75 -8.56
N SER A 55 -18.39 19.49 -9.07
CA SER A 55 -19.43 20.13 -8.23
C SER A 55 -20.30 19.15 -7.45
N LEU A 56 -20.40 17.89 -7.91
CA LEU A 56 -21.10 16.83 -7.18
C LEU A 56 -20.17 16.16 -6.15
N ILE A 57 -18.90 15.97 -6.50
CA ILE A 57 -17.88 15.40 -5.61
C ILE A 57 -17.67 16.30 -4.38
N GLU A 58 -17.70 17.62 -4.56
CA GLU A 58 -17.54 18.58 -3.45
C GLU A 58 -18.68 18.53 -2.42
N GLN A 59 -19.85 17.99 -2.79
CA GLN A 59 -20.98 17.82 -1.87
C GLN A 59 -20.86 16.57 -0.99
N VAL A 60 -19.87 15.70 -1.25
CA VAL A 60 -19.71 14.46 -0.50
C VAL A 60 -19.27 14.78 0.93
N PRO A 61 -20.05 14.38 1.96
CA PRO A 61 -19.71 14.68 3.34
C PRO A 61 -18.43 13.95 3.76
N ILE A 62 -17.57 14.65 4.49
CA ILE A 62 -16.29 14.09 5.00
C ILE A 62 -16.53 12.84 5.86
N ALA A 63 -17.67 12.77 6.55
CA ALA A 63 -18.07 11.59 7.32
C ALA A 63 -18.15 10.30 6.47
N ALA A 64 -18.63 10.39 5.22
CA ALA A 64 -18.67 9.24 4.32
C ALA A 64 -17.26 8.79 3.92
N LEU A 65 -16.36 9.73 3.63
CA LEU A 65 -14.96 9.44 3.30
C LEU A 65 -14.23 8.77 4.47
N VAL A 66 -14.45 9.27 5.69
CA VAL A 66 -13.93 8.65 6.92
C VAL A 66 -14.45 7.22 7.09
N GLY A 67 -15.75 6.99 6.84
CA GLY A 67 -16.34 5.65 6.87
C GLY A 67 -15.69 4.68 5.87
N VAL A 68 -15.42 5.15 4.64
CA VAL A 68 -14.69 4.36 3.64
C VAL A 68 -13.26 4.06 4.10
N MET A 69 -12.56 5.03 4.71
CA MET A 69 -11.21 4.81 5.24
C MET A 69 -11.17 3.77 6.38
N PHE A 70 -12.17 3.73 7.26
CA PHE A 70 -12.27 2.67 8.27
C PHE A 70 -12.39 1.29 7.63
N MET A 71 -13.23 1.13 6.60
CA MET A 71 -13.33 -0.13 5.85
C MET A 71 -12.00 -0.53 5.21
N VAL A 72 -11.27 0.43 4.63
CA VAL A 72 -9.95 0.18 4.03
C VAL A 72 -8.92 -0.23 5.07
N VAL A 73 -8.89 0.41 6.25
CA VAL A 73 -7.97 0.04 7.33
C VAL A 73 -8.25 -1.37 7.82
N ILE A 74 -9.52 -1.72 8.05
CA ILE A 74 -9.92 -3.08 8.46
C ILE A 74 -9.54 -4.11 7.39
N GLY A 75 -9.70 -3.77 6.11
CA GLY A 75 -9.34 -4.65 5.00
C GLY A 75 -7.84 -4.78 4.76
N THR A 76 -7.06 -3.75 5.08
CA THR A 76 -5.59 -3.74 4.91
C THR A 76 -4.89 -4.42 6.08
N PHE A 77 -5.47 -4.38 7.28
CA PHE A 77 -4.90 -5.00 8.45
C PHE A 77 -4.89 -6.53 8.31
N ALA A 78 -3.71 -7.13 8.37
CA ALA A 78 -3.57 -8.58 8.36
C ALA A 78 -3.95 -9.16 9.73
N TRP A 79 -5.23 -9.45 9.95
CA TRP A 79 -5.74 -10.03 11.20
C TRP A 79 -5.08 -11.36 11.59
N SER A 80 -4.56 -12.10 10.60
CA SER A 80 -3.77 -13.30 10.83
C SER A 80 -2.43 -13.05 11.53
N SER A 81 -1.90 -11.82 11.50
CA SER A 81 -0.62 -11.45 12.12
C SER A 81 -0.56 -11.79 13.61
N PHE A 82 -1.66 -11.63 14.34
CA PHE A 82 -1.73 -12.01 15.76
C PHE A 82 -1.55 -13.52 15.99
N ARG A 83 -2.05 -14.36 15.07
CA ARG A 83 -1.86 -15.81 15.13
C ARG A 83 -0.48 -16.23 14.63
N ILE A 84 0.04 -15.52 13.63
CA ILE A 84 1.34 -15.79 13.00
C ILE A 84 2.50 -15.41 13.93
N LEU A 85 2.34 -14.40 14.79
CA LEU A 85 3.38 -13.93 15.71
C LEU A 85 3.92 -15.04 16.64
N ARG A 86 3.10 -16.04 16.97
CA ARG A 86 3.51 -17.21 17.77
C ARG A 86 4.13 -18.35 16.95
N LYS A 87 4.06 -18.29 15.62
CA LYS A 87 4.53 -19.34 14.70
C LYS A 87 5.81 -18.97 13.96
N ILE A 88 6.18 -17.69 13.92
CA ILE A 88 7.37 -17.19 13.24
C ILE A 88 8.58 -17.23 14.18
N PRO A 89 9.81 -17.31 13.63
CA PRO A 89 11.03 -17.20 14.43
C PRO A 89 11.03 -15.88 15.22
N LEU A 90 11.60 -15.93 16.43
CA LEU A 90 11.61 -14.80 17.36
C LEU A 90 12.22 -13.55 16.73
N THR A 91 13.24 -13.72 15.87
CA THR A 91 13.92 -12.61 15.21
C THR A 91 13.00 -11.85 14.24
N ASP A 92 12.18 -12.57 13.46
CA ASP A 92 11.20 -11.96 12.55
C ASP A 92 10.06 -11.27 13.31
N ALA A 93 9.64 -11.85 14.45
CA ALA A 93 8.65 -11.22 15.32
C ALA A 93 9.16 -9.89 15.90
N ILE A 94 10.42 -9.84 16.32
CA ILE A 94 11.05 -8.61 16.83
C ILE A 94 11.12 -7.54 15.74
N VAL A 95 11.52 -7.89 14.51
CA VAL A 95 11.53 -6.96 13.37
C VAL A 95 10.14 -6.39 13.11
N LEU A 96 9.12 -7.25 13.06
CA LEU A 96 7.74 -6.84 12.80
C LEU A 96 7.22 -5.87 13.87
N ILE A 97 7.46 -6.17 15.15
CA ILE A 97 7.05 -5.31 16.27
C ILE A 97 7.82 -3.98 16.22
N ALA A 98 9.14 -4.02 15.97
CA ALA A 98 9.96 -2.82 15.89
C ALA A 98 9.50 -1.88 14.77
N VAL A 99 9.31 -2.38 13.55
CA VAL A 99 8.83 -1.58 12.41
C VAL A 99 7.44 -1.00 12.70
N SER A 100 6.54 -1.79 13.30
CA SER A 100 5.20 -1.33 13.66
C SER A 100 5.23 -0.20 14.69
N LEU A 101 6.04 -0.33 15.75
CA LEU A 101 6.18 0.70 16.79
C LEU A 101 6.81 1.98 16.25
N ILE A 102 7.88 1.85 15.45
CA ILE A 102 8.55 3.00 14.83
C ILE A 102 7.57 3.73 13.89
N THR A 103 6.74 3.00 13.15
CA THR A 103 5.73 3.59 12.25
C THR A 103 4.74 4.46 13.02
N VAL A 104 4.30 4.02 14.20
CA VAL A 104 3.32 4.76 15.03
C VAL A 104 3.96 5.97 15.74
N TRP A 105 5.23 5.86 16.16
CA TRP A 105 5.91 6.93 16.91
C TRP A 105 6.61 7.98 16.05
N LYS A 106 7.01 7.62 14.84
CA LYS A 106 7.73 8.48 13.91
C LYS A 106 6.95 8.57 12.61
N ASP A 107 7.38 7.80 11.61
CA ASP A 107 6.83 7.80 10.27
C ASP A 107 7.13 6.49 9.56
N LEU A 108 6.33 6.18 8.55
CA LEU A 108 6.49 4.97 7.72
C LEU A 108 7.87 4.92 7.04
N ALA A 109 8.41 6.06 6.58
CA ALA A 109 9.70 6.10 5.90
C ALA A 109 10.85 5.66 6.81
N ILE A 110 10.88 6.17 8.04
CA ILE A 110 11.91 5.83 9.04
C ILE A 110 11.77 4.36 9.44
N ALA A 111 10.53 3.89 9.62
CA ALA A 111 10.25 2.50 9.98
C ALA A 111 10.73 1.52 8.90
N VAL A 112 10.52 1.83 7.62
CA VAL A 112 10.99 0.99 6.50
C VAL A 112 12.52 0.90 6.48
N ILE A 113 13.21 2.04 6.62
CA ILE A 113 14.68 2.06 6.63
C ILE A 113 15.23 1.24 7.80
N ALA A 114 14.70 1.47 9.00
CA ALA A 114 15.10 0.72 10.20
C ALA A 114 14.83 -0.78 10.04
N GLY A 115 13.66 -1.15 9.53
CA GLY A 115 13.29 -2.54 9.26
C GLY A 115 14.28 -3.24 8.33
N VAL A 116 14.62 -2.61 7.20
CA VAL A 116 15.60 -3.15 6.24
C VAL A 116 16.97 -3.37 6.89
N ILE A 117 17.44 -2.41 7.69
CA ILE A 117 18.74 -2.52 8.39
C ILE A 117 18.72 -3.68 9.39
N ILE A 118 17.69 -3.77 10.23
CA ILE A 118 17.58 -4.83 11.25
C ILE A 118 17.49 -6.20 10.55
N SER A 119 16.66 -6.35 9.52
CA SER A 119 16.57 -7.60 8.74
C SER A 119 17.90 -8.01 8.12
N ALA A 120 18.67 -7.06 7.56
CA ALA A 120 19.98 -7.35 6.99
C ALA A 120 21.00 -7.82 8.04
N LEU A 121 20.99 -7.22 9.24
CA LEU A 121 21.84 -7.63 10.36
C LEU A 121 21.49 -9.02 10.88
N VAL A 122 20.19 -9.29 11.05
CA VAL A 122 19.67 -10.60 11.46
C VAL A 122 20.11 -11.69 10.49
N PHE A 123 19.95 -11.45 9.19
CA PHE A 123 20.37 -12.38 8.14
C PHE A 123 21.89 -12.66 8.18
N SER A 124 22.69 -11.62 8.40
CA SER A 124 24.16 -11.77 8.55
C SER A 124 24.54 -12.60 9.78
N TRP A 125 23.81 -12.45 10.88
CA TRP A 125 24.06 -13.22 12.10
C TRP A 125 23.67 -14.69 11.92
N GLU A 126 22.49 -14.97 11.38
CA GLU A 126 22.02 -16.35 11.17
C GLU A 126 22.96 -17.12 10.23
N LYS A 127 23.40 -16.50 9.13
CA LYS A 127 24.40 -17.11 8.23
C LYS A 127 25.71 -17.47 8.92
N ARG A 128 26.17 -16.68 9.90
CA ARG A 128 27.38 -16.99 10.67
C ARG A 128 27.21 -18.15 11.65
N LYS A 129 25.99 -18.47 12.07
CA LYS A 129 25.69 -19.63 12.94
C LYS A 129 25.54 -20.95 12.18
N THR A 130 25.40 -20.90 10.86
CA THR A 130 25.21 -22.10 10.00
C THR A 130 26.52 -22.61 9.38
N HIS A 131 27.62 -21.87 9.53
CA HIS A 131 28.99 -22.31 9.26
C HIS A 131 29.72 -22.58 10.58
#